data_AF-A0A2G6JFS3-F1
#
_entry.id   AF-A0A2G6JFS3-F1
#
_cell.length_a   1.000
_cell.length_b   1.000
_cell.length_c   1.000
_cell.angle_alpha   90.00
_cell.angle_beta   90.00
_cell.angle_gamma   90.00
#
_symmetry.space_group_name_H-M   'P 1'
#
loop_
_entity.id
_entity.type
_entity.pdbx_description
1 polymer ?
#
loop_
_entity_poly.entity_id
_entity_poly.type
_entity_poly.pdbx_seq_one_letter_code
_entity_poly.pdbx_strand_id
1 'polypeptide(L)'
;MPMALGLVETPSMSELFHRVPDPLRAHGAWVYLGLSVLAGLVLALPHHPVSSLAVGGIAVAGFILAGALARKRHKQRRLLISGILLLASTLLLFSRPIEPRVLAYAVPATLLLLVTAMLARRKGFFAPSTLACGVMLLALAAPACARAGGAPRVPSLLLLALLAPMFAWRCFHVRTGMLRGKISPKIGLRRVGMREAAVGLAWTTLSLAALHAWT
;
A
#
# COMPACT_ATOMS: atom_id res chain seq x y z
N MET A 1 -14.22 -35.63 42.62
CA MET A 1 -13.26 -34.59 42.22
C MET A 1 -13.90 -33.74 41.12
N PRO A 2 -14.32 -32.49 41.37
CA PRO A 2 -14.92 -31.67 40.33
C PRO A 2 -13.84 -31.07 39.42
N MET A 3 -13.97 -31.32 38.12
CA MET A 3 -13.15 -30.74 37.05
C MET A 3 -13.55 -29.26 36.87
N ALA A 4 -12.62 -28.35 37.13
CA ALA A 4 -12.81 -26.94 36.80
C ALA A 4 -12.75 -26.77 35.27
N LEU A 5 -13.90 -26.61 34.64
CA LEU A 5 -14.03 -26.09 33.28
C LEU A 5 -13.57 -24.62 33.31
N GLY A 6 -12.28 -24.42 33.02
CA GLY A 6 -11.74 -23.09 32.76
C GLY A 6 -12.44 -22.50 31.54
N LEU A 7 -13.33 -21.54 31.78
CA LEU A 7 -13.93 -20.70 30.76
C LEU A 7 -12.79 -20.00 30.03
N VAL A 8 -12.46 -20.47 28.83
CA VAL A 8 -11.60 -19.74 27.90
C VAL A 8 -12.41 -18.53 27.48
N GLU A 9 -12.12 -17.38 28.09
CA GLU A 9 -12.66 -16.09 27.68
C GLU A 9 -12.30 -15.89 26.20
N THR A 10 -13.28 -16.11 25.32
CA THR A 10 -13.17 -15.69 23.93
C THR A 10 -13.06 -14.18 23.94
N PRO A 11 -11.97 -13.58 23.43
CA PRO A 11 -11.82 -12.14 23.43
C PRO A 11 -13.02 -11.53 22.71
N SER A 12 -13.64 -10.54 23.34
CA SER A 12 -14.78 -9.83 22.75
C SER A 12 -14.36 -9.24 21.39
N MET A 13 -15.29 -9.14 20.43
CA MET A 13 -15.01 -8.56 19.10
C MET A 13 -14.31 -7.19 19.22
N SER A 14 -14.68 -6.39 20.23
CA SER A 14 -14.04 -5.11 20.59
C SER A 14 -12.57 -5.23 21.01
N GLU A 15 -12.15 -6.31 21.67
CA GLU A 15 -10.74 -6.55 22.02
C GLU A 15 -9.89 -6.97 20.82
N LEU A 16 -10.47 -7.70 19.86
CA LEU A 16 -9.82 -7.95 18.57
C LEU A 16 -9.60 -6.64 17.78
N PHE A 17 -10.53 -5.68 17.89
CA PHE A 17 -10.41 -4.34 17.30
C PHE A 17 -9.43 -3.41 18.03
N HIS A 18 -8.89 -3.77 19.20
CA HIS A 18 -7.85 -2.99 19.89
C HIS A 18 -6.45 -3.59 19.78
N ARG A 19 -6.33 -4.86 19.40
CA ARG A 19 -5.07 -5.51 19.00
C ARG A 19 -4.88 -5.52 17.48
N VAL A 20 -5.27 -4.44 16.79
CA VAL A 20 -5.17 -4.35 15.34
C VAL A 20 -3.71 -4.43 14.91
N PRO A 21 -3.35 -5.34 14.00
CA PRO A 21 -2.03 -5.35 13.40
C PRO A 21 -1.77 -4.03 12.73
N ASP A 22 -0.72 -3.40 13.21
CA ASP A 22 -0.11 -2.18 12.73
C ASP A 22 0.08 -2.25 11.19
N PRO A 23 -0.44 -1.27 10.41
CA PRO A 23 -0.42 -1.29 8.95
C PRO A 23 0.99 -1.37 8.35
N LEU A 24 2.00 -0.88 9.08
CA LEU A 24 3.41 -1.00 8.71
C LEU A 24 4.00 -2.38 9.06
N ARG A 25 3.38 -3.11 10.00
CA ARG A 25 3.75 -4.50 10.34
C ARG A 25 3.02 -5.53 9.51
N ALA A 26 1.90 -5.19 8.86
CA ALA A 26 1.36 -5.95 7.74
C ALA A 26 2.38 -5.87 6.59
N HIS A 27 3.42 -6.69 6.68
CA HIS A 27 4.65 -6.63 5.87
C HIS A 27 4.43 -6.66 4.35
N GLY A 28 3.21 -6.93 3.88
CA GLY A 28 2.86 -6.87 2.47
C GLY A 28 2.50 -5.47 1.96
N ALA A 29 1.78 -4.64 2.72
CA ALA A 29 1.13 -3.44 2.16
C ALA A 29 2.13 -2.40 1.59
N TRP A 30 3.23 -2.15 2.30
CA TRP A 30 4.28 -1.24 1.83
C TRP A 30 5.12 -1.85 0.70
N VAL A 31 5.33 -3.17 0.69
CA VAL A 31 6.01 -3.86 -0.41
C VAL A 31 5.18 -3.76 -1.68
N TYR A 32 3.87 -4.00 -1.60
CA TYR A 32 2.97 -3.87 -2.74
C TYR A 32 2.91 -2.44 -3.27
N LEU A 33 2.94 -1.44 -2.39
CA LEU A 33 3.00 -0.05 -2.81
C LEU A 33 4.32 0.26 -3.53
N GLY A 34 5.44 -0.21 -2.97
CA GLY A 34 6.76 -0.07 -3.60
C GLY A 34 6.83 -0.75 -4.97
N LEU A 35 6.34 -1.98 -5.09
CA LEU A 35 6.28 -2.72 -6.36
C LEU A 35 5.38 -2.02 -7.39
N SER A 36 4.23 -1.49 -6.96
CA SER A 36 3.31 -0.74 -7.83
C SER A 36 3.97 0.54 -8.35
N VAL A 37 4.63 1.30 -7.47
CA VAL A 37 5.39 2.50 -7.87
C VAL A 37 6.56 2.15 -8.80
N LEU A 38 7.32 1.09 -8.51
CA LEU A 38 8.42 0.64 -9.37
C LEU A 38 7.90 0.21 -10.75
N ALA A 39 6.77 -0.47 -10.83
CA ALA A 39 6.17 -0.85 -12.11
C ALA A 39 5.76 0.36 -12.94
N GLY A 40 5.17 1.37 -12.30
CA GLY A 40 4.86 2.64 -12.94
C GLY A 40 6.11 3.37 -13.42
N LEU A 41 7.17 3.37 -12.61
CA LEU A 41 8.46 3.96 -12.94
C LEU A 41 9.12 3.30 -14.15
N VAL A 42 9.13 1.96 -14.20
CA VAL A 42 9.70 1.20 -15.33
C VAL A 42 9.01 1.59 -16.64
N LEU A 43 7.68 1.75 -16.62
CA LEU A 43 6.91 2.17 -17.80
C LEU A 43 7.20 3.62 -18.21
N ALA A 44 7.64 4.46 -17.28
CA ALA A 44 7.95 5.88 -17.50
C ALA A 44 9.43 6.16 -17.82
N LEU A 45 10.33 5.19 -17.66
CA LEU A 45 11.77 5.33 -17.95
C LEU A 45 12.07 5.97 -19.33
N PRO A 46 11.36 5.61 -20.43
CA PRO A 46 11.65 6.18 -21.75
C PRO A 46 11.20 7.63 -21.93
N HIS A 47 10.47 8.19 -20.95
CA HIS A 47 9.80 9.48 -21.07
C HIS A 47 10.33 10.46 -20.01
N HIS A 48 9.62 10.60 -18.88
CA HIS A 48 9.97 11.52 -17.81
C HIS A 48 10.06 10.78 -16.46
N PRO A 49 11.16 10.06 -16.19
CA PRO A 49 11.32 9.25 -14.98
C PRO A 49 11.30 10.09 -13.69
N VAL A 50 11.73 11.35 -13.74
CA VAL A 50 11.71 12.27 -12.58
C VAL A 50 10.28 12.57 -12.12
N SER A 51 9.37 12.89 -13.06
CA SER A 51 7.96 13.13 -12.75
C SER A 51 7.28 11.88 -12.20
N SER A 52 7.64 10.71 -12.73
CA SER A 52 7.19 9.41 -12.24
C SER A 52 7.66 9.13 -10.81
N LEU A 53 8.96 9.32 -10.55
CA LEU A 53 9.57 9.19 -9.22
C LEU A 53 8.92 10.14 -8.22
N ALA A 54 8.60 11.37 -8.63
CA ALA A 54 8.02 12.34 -7.75
C ALA A 54 6.58 11.95 -7.33
N VAL A 55 5.74 11.50 -8.26
CA VAL A 55 4.39 10.99 -7.90
C VAL A 55 4.48 9.70 -7.07
N GLY A 56 5.41 8.81 -7.43
CA GLY A 56 5.69 7.60 -6.65
C GLY A 56 6.14 7.89 -5.22
N GLY A 57 7.05 8.84 -5.05
CA GLY A 57 7.55 9.30 -3.77
C GLY A 57 6.46 9.93 -2.90
N ILE A 58 5.56 10.73 -3.48
CA ILE A 58 4.39 11.29 -2.78
C ILE A 58 3.48 10.16 -2.28
N ALA A 59 3.23 9.14 -3.11
CA ALA A 59 2.41 7.99 -2.71
C ALA A 59 3.05 7.22 -1.54
N VAL A 60 4.36 6.95 -1.60
CA VAL A 60 5.08 6.28 -0.51
C VAL A 60 5.14 7.14 0.75
N ALA A 61 5.45 8.44 0.63
CA ALA A 61 5.51 9.38 1.75
C ALA A 61 4.15 9.51 2.43
N GLY A 62 3.08 9.68 1.65
CA GLY A 62 1.72 9.72 2.15
C GLY A 62 1.33 8.40 2.85
N PHE A 63 1.79 7.25 2.37
CA PHE A 63 1.57 5.96 3.04
C PHE A 63 2.30 5.87 4.38
N ILE A 64 3.55 6.33 4.45
CA ILE A 64 4.32 6.37 5.70
C ILE A 64 3.66 7.33 6.71
N LEU A 65 3.22 8.51 6.26
CA LEU A 65 2.51 9.49 7.07
C LEU A 65 1.17 8.95 7.57
N ALA A 66 0.40 8.30 6.69
CA ALA A 66 -0.83 7.60 7.05
C ALA A 66 -0.60 6.54 8.13
N GLY A 67 0.45 5.73 7.97
CA GLY A 67 0.86 4.73 8.97
C GLY A 67 1.30 5.35 10.30
N ALA A 68 1.91 6.54 10.26
CA ALA A 68 2.26 7.29 11.46
C ALA A 68 1.01 7.76 12.22
N LEU A 69 0.02 8.31 11.51
CA LEU A 69 -1.25 8.80 12.07
C LEU A 69 -2.11 7.69 12.70
N ALA A 70 -1.87 6.43 12.31
CA ALA A 70 -2.57 5.25 12.84
C ALA A 70 -1.90 4.63 14.08
N ARG A 71 -0.74 5.13 14.58
CA ARG A 71 0.04 4.53 15.69
C ARG A 71 0.00 5.31 17.01
N LYS A 72 0.36 4.64 18.12
CA LYS A 72 0.63 5.24 19.45
C LYS A 72 1.93 6.08 19.48
N ARG A 73 1.96 7.11 20.35
CA ARG A 73 2.93 8.23 20.43
C ARG A 73 4.41 7.89 20.20
N HIS A 74 4.98 6.84 20.79
CA HIS A 74 6.44 6.61 20.74
C HIS A 74 7.00 6.23 19.36
N LYS A 75 6.24 5.53 18.51
CA LYS A 75 6.69 5.16 17.15
C LYS A 75 6.18 6.12 16.07
N GLN A 76 5.25 7.00 16.44
CA GLN A 76 4.66 8.01 15.57
C GLN A 76 5.70 9.06 15.14
N ARG A 77 6.58 9.49 16.06
CA ARG A 77 7.59 10.52 15.77
C ARG A 77 8.58 10.12 14.67
N ARG A 78 9.12 8.89 14.71
CA ARG A 78 10.06 8.41 13.68
C ARG A 78 9.40 8.33 12.30
N LEU A 79 8.18 7.83 12.22
CA LEU A 79 7.46 7.70 10.96
C LEU A 79 7.01 9.05 10.40
N LEU A 80 6.59 9.98 11.27
CA LEU A 80 6.32 11.35 10.87
C LEU A 80 7.57 11.99 10.28
N ILE A 81 8.72 11.87 10.95
CA ILE A 81 9.99 12.41 10.46
C ILE A 81 10.36 11.76 9.11
N SER A 82 10.32 10.44 8.99
CA SER A 82 10.63 9.75 7.73
C SER A 82 9.66 10.11 6.61
N GLY A 83 8.37 10.25 6.90
CA GLY A 83 7.36 10.63 5.92
C GLY A 83 7.49 12.08 5.47
N ILE A 84 7.78 13.01 6.40
CA ILE A 84 8.04 14.43 6.09
C ILE A 84 9.34 14.56 5.30
N LEU A 85 10.42 13.87 5.70
CA LEU A 85 11.68 13.88 4.97
C LEU A 85 11.50 13.34 3.57
N LEU A 86 10.81 12.20 3.42
CA LEU A 86 10.54 11.64 2.10
C LEU A 86 9.71 12.61 1.25
N LEU A 87 8.64 13.19 1.81
CA LEU A 87 7.83 14.19 1.11
C LEU A 87 8.67 15.41 0.70
N ALA A 88 9.49 15.94 1.60
CA ALA A 88 10.39 17.05 1.31
C ALA A 88 11.40 16.71 0.22
N SER A 89 12.05 15.54 0.28
CA SER A 89 12.93 15.03 -0.78
C SER A 89 12.21 14.89 -2.11
N THR A 90 10.95 14.47 -2.07
CA THR A 90 10.13 14.35 -3.28
C THR A 90 9.74 15.72 -3.84
N LEU A 91 9.47 16.69 -2.96
CA LEU A 91 9.18 18.08 -3.34
C LEU A 91 10.41 18.79 -3.90
N LEU A 92 11.61 18.44 -3.44
CA LEU A 92 12.88 18.94 -4.00
C LEU A 92 13.12 18.47 -5.45
N LEU A 93 12.49 17.37 -5.88
CA LEU A 93 12.51 16.96 -7.30
C LEU A 93 11.70 17.93 -8.19
N PHE A 94 10.90 18.82 -7.61
CA PHE A 94 10.16 19.89 -8.29
C PHE A 94 10.89 21.24 -8.23
N SER A 95 12.20 21.27 -8.45
CA SER A 95 12.98 22.52 -8.61
C SER A 95 12.61 23.34 -9.86
N ARG A 96 11.58 22.90 -10.61
CA ARG A 96 11.00 23.52 -11.81
C ARG A 96 9.47 23.60 -11.64
N PRO A 97 8.77 24.47 -12.39
CA PRO A 97 7.31 24.57 -12.32
C PRO A 97 6.66 23.19 -12.47
N ILE A 98 5.84 22.83 -11.48
CA ILE A 98 5.19 21.53 -11.41
C ILE A 98 4.26 21.40 -12.63
N GLU A 99 4.50 20.38 -13.45
CA GLU A 99 3.66 20.14 -14.61
C GLU A 99 2.23 19.77 -14.16
N PRO A 100 1.19 20.28 -14.83
CA PRO A 100 -0.21 20.02 -14.45
C PRO A 100 -0.55 18.53 -14.36
N ARG A 101 0.11 17.70 -15.19
CA ARG A 101 -0.04 16.24 -15.17
C ARG A 101 0.39 15.63 -13.85
N VAL A 102 1.47 16.11 -13.24
CA VAL A 102 1.95 15.60 -11.94
C VAL A 102 0.91 15.88 -10.86
N LEU A 103 0.36 17.10 -10.83
CA LEU A 103 -0.70 17.46 -9.87
C LEU A 103 -1.97 16.61 -10.07
N ALA A 104 -2.37 16.41 -11.32
CA ALA A 104 -3.56 15.63 -11.67
C ALA A 104 -3.50 14.18 -11.15
N TYR A 105 -2.32 13.58 -11.03
CA TYR A 105 -2.15 12.21 -10.53
C TYR A 105 -1.71 12.15 -9.05
N ALA A 106 -0.98 13.14 -8.54
CA ALA A 106 -0.54 13.19 -7.15
C ALA A 106 -1.68 13.55 -6.17
N VAL A 107 -2.57 14.48 -6.54
CA VAL A 107 -3.64 14.95 -5.65
C VAL A 107 -4.64 13.82 -5.33
N PRO A 108 -5.20 13.07 -6.31
CA PRO A 108 -6.12 11.97 -6.01
C PRO A 108 -5.47 10.86 -5.19
N ALA A 109 -4.20 10.52 -5.47
CA ALA A 109 -3.46 9.53 -4.71
C ALA A 109 -3.30 9.95 -3.23
N THR A 110 -2.98 11.22 -3.00
CA THR A 110 -2.81 11.79 -1.65
C THR A 110 -4.14 11.82 -0.87
N LEU A 111 -5.25 12.19 -1.53
CA LEU A 111 -6.57 12.15 -0.92
C LEU A 111 -6.99 10.73 -0.55
N LEU A 112 -6.79 9.77 -1.46
CA LEU A 112 -7.12 8.37 -1.21
C LEU A 112 -6.28 7.78 -0.06
N LEU A 113 -5.02 8.19 0.04
CA LEU A 113 -4.14 7.89 1.19
C LEU A 113 -4.68 8.43 2.50
N LEU A 114 -5.10 9.70 2.53
CA LEU A 114 -5.68 10.33 3.71
C LEU A 114 -6.96 9.63 4.16
N VAL A 115 -7.86 9.33 3.21
CA VAL A 115 -9.11 8.60 3.48
C VAL A 115 -8.81 7.21 4.05
N THR A 116 -7.86 6.47 3.44
CA THR A 116 -7.44 5.15 3.93
C THR A 116 -6.87 5.24 5.34
N ALA A 117 -6.06 6.27 5.64
CA ALA A 117 -5.49 6.50 6.96
C ALA A 117 -6.56 6.80 8.02
N MET A 118 -7.50 7.68 7.68
CA MET A 118 -8.62 8.03 8.56
C MET A 118 -9.52 6.84 8.85
N LEU A 119 -9.85 6.04 7.82
CA LEU A 119 -10.61 4.81 7.97
C LEU A 119 -9.85 3.77 8.80
N ALA A 120 -8.55 3.61 8.57
CA ALA A 120 -7.70 2.72 9.36
C ALA A 120 -7.66 3.13 10.83
N ARG A 121 -7.61 4.44 11.12
CA ARG A 121 -7.63 4.97 12.49
C ARG A 121 -8.99 4.78 13.18
N ARG A 122 -10.11 4.96 12.45
CA ARG A 122 -11.47 4.90 13.02
C ARG A 122 -12.02 3.48 13.13
N LYS A 123 -11.79 2.64 12.11
CA LYS A 123 -12.42 1.32 11.96
C LYS A 123 -11.42 0.16 12.02
N GLY A 124 -10.11 0.46 12.08
CA GLY A 124 -9.06 -0.54 11.96
C GLY A 124 -8.68 -0.83 10.51
N PHE A 125 -7.47 -1.35 10.32
CA PHE A 125 -6.92 -1.66 8.99
C PHE A 125 -7.67 -2.79 8.27
N PHE A 126 -8.18 -3.76 9.02
CA PHE A 126 -8.88 -4.93 8.47
C PHE A 126 -10.38 -4.71 8.23
N ALA A 127 -10.89 -3.50 8.50
CA ALA A 127 -12.24 -3.16 8.13
C ALA A 127 -12.40 -3.22 6.59
N PRO A 128 -13.54 -3.73 6.09
CA PRO A 128 -13.78 -3.88 4.65
C PRO A 128 -13.54 -2.59 3.86
N SER A 129 -14.04 -1.46 4.38
CA SER A 129 -13.88 -0.14 3.75
C SER A 129 -12.41 0.30 3.68
N THR A 130 -11.63 0.04 4.73
CA THR A 130 -10.21 0.40 4.77
C THR A 130 -9.41 -0.42 3.78
N LEU A 131 -9.70 -1.72 3.68
CA LEU A 131 -9.06 -2.61 2.71
C LEU A 131 -9.44 -2.24 1.28
N ALA A 132 -10.69 -1.90 1.01
CA ALA A 132 -11.13 -1.45 -0.31
C ALA A 132 -10.35 -0.19 -0.76
N CYS A 133 -10.28 0.83 0.10
CA CYS A 133 -9.49 2.03 -0.20
C CYS A 133 -7.99 1.73 -0.34
N GLY A 134 -7.45 0.83 0.48
CA GLY A 134 -6.05 0.39 0.38
C GLY A 134 -5.75 -0.34 -0.93
N VAL A 135 -6.63 -1.24 -1.40
CA VAL A 135 -6.50 -1.92 -2.69
C VAL A 135 -6.59 -0.91 -3.84
N MET A 136 -7.56 0.00 -3.79
CA MET A 136 -7.67 1.06 -4.79
C MET A 136 -6.39 1.89 -4.85
N LEU A 137 -5.80 2.23 -3.70
CA LEU A 137 -4.55 2.98 -3.65
C LEU A 137 -3.39 2.21 -4.29
N LEU A 138 -3.23 0.94 -3.93
CA LEU A 138 -2.19 0.08 -4.48
C LEU A 138 -2.33 -0.07 -6.00
N ALA A 139 -3.57 -0.26 -6.47
CA ALA A 139 -3.87 -0.42 -7.88
C ALA A 139 -3.65 0.87 -8.68
N LEU A 140 -3.97 2.04 -8.10
CA LEU A 140 -3.84 3.33 -8.77
C LEU A 140 -2.41 3.90 -8.72
N ALA A 141 -1.55 3.47 -7.78
CA ALA A 141 -0.19 3.99 -7.67
C ALA A 141 0.65 3.75 -8.94
N ALA A 142 0.61 2.55 -9.50
CA ALA A 142 1.28 2.18 -10.76
C ALA A 142 0.87 3.06 -11.95
N PRO A 143 -0.42 3.13 -12.34
CA PRO A 143 -0.85 3.96 -13.47
C PRO A 143 -0.68 5.45 -13.19
N ALA A 144 -0.88 5.93 -11.96
CA ALA A 144 -0.64 7.32 -11.61
C ALA A 144 0.84 7.71 -11.80
N CYS A 145 1.75 6.85 -11.34
CA CYS A 145 3.20 7.01 -11.50
C CYS A 145 3.60 7.00 -12.98
N ALA A 146 3.16 5.98 -13.73
CA ALA A 146 3.43 5.87 -15.16
C ALA A 146 2.90 7.06 -15.99
N ARG A 147 1.65 7.48 -15.74
CA ARG A 147 1.02 8.59 -16.46
C ARG A 147 1.63 9.94 -16.11
N ALA A 148 2.05 10.15 -14.85
CA ALA A 148 2.82 11.33 -14.47
C ALA A 148 4.17 11.38 -15.18
N GLY A 149 4.79 10.22 -15.41
CA GLY A 149 6.00 10.09 -16.21
C GLY A 149 5.81 10.20 -17.72
N GLY A 150 4.58 10.35 -18.21
CA GLY A 150 4.28 10.51 -19.63
C GLY A 150 4.06 9.20 -20.40
N ALA A 151 3.99 8.05 -19.73
CA ALA A 151 3.73 6.77 -20.39
C ALA A 151 2.36 6.74 -21.09
N PRO A 152 2.20 5.98 -22.20
CA PRO A 152 0.94 5.93 -22.94
C PRO A 152 -0.23 5.39 -22.09
N ARG A 153 -1.45 5.82 -22.43
CA ARG A 153 -2.66 5.50 -21.65
C ARG A 153 -2.96 4.01 -21.60
N VAL A 154 -2.86 3.32 -22.74
CA VAL A 154 -3.19 1.90 -22.88
C VAL A 154 -2.33 0.99 -21.99
N PRO A 155 -0.97 1.04 -22.03
CA PRO A 155 -0.14 0.20 -21.17
C PRO A 155 -0.29 0.55 -19.68
N SER A 156 -0.61 1.79 -19.34
CA SER A 156 -0.93 2.16 -17.94
C SER A 156 -2.25 1.53 -17.46
N LEU A 157 -3.28 1.48 -18.31
CA LEU A 157 -4.56 0.82 -17.99
C LEU A 157 -4.42 -0.70 -17.94
N LEU A 158 -3.59 -1.29 -18.81
CA LEU A 158 -3.28 -2.71 -18.76
C LEU A 158 -2.52 -3.06 -17.46
N LEU A 159 -1.58 -2.22 -17.04
CA LEU A 159 -0.90 -2.39 -15.75
C LEU A 159 -1.89 -2.37 -14.57
N LEU A 160 -2.89 -1.48 -14.61
CA LEU A 160 -3.99 -1.48 -13.64
C LEU A 160 -4.80 -2.79 -13.69
N ALA A 161 -5.18 -3.25 -14.89
CA ALA A 161 -5.96 -4.47 -15.08
C ALA A 161 -5.22 -5.73 -14.61
N LEU A 162 -3.89 -5.75 -14.71
CA LEU A 162 -3.05 -6.86 -14.26
C LEU A 162 -2.81 -6.82 -12.74
N LEU A 163 -2.58 -5.64 -12.16
CA LEU A 163 -2.23 -5.52 -10.75
C LEU A 163 -3.46 -5.49 -9.81
N ALA A 164 -4.57 -4.88 -10.23
CA ALA A 164 -5.75 -4.70 -9.38
C ALA A 164 -6.39 -6.02 -8.90
N PRO A 165 -6.61 -7.04 -9.76
CA PRO A 165 -7.18 -8.32 -9.32
C PRO A 165 -6.27 -9.04 -8.34
N MET A 166 -4.94 -8.95 -8.56
CA MET A 166 -3.94 -9.54 -7.66
C MET A 166 -4.01 -8.87 -6.29
N PHE A 167 -3.98 -7.54 -6.21
CA PHE A 167 -4.08 -6.83 -4.94
C PHE A 167 -5.41 -7.11 -4.22
N ALA A 168 -6.53 -7.14 -4.95
CA ALA A 168 -7.85 -7.45 -4.39
C ALA A 168 -7.91 -8.88 -3.82
N TRP A 169 -7.48 -9.87 -4.60
CA TRP A 169 -7.44 -11.27 -4.19
C TRP A 169 -6.53 -11.47 -2.96
N ARG A 170 -5.36 -10.83 -2.94
CA ARG A 170 -4.42 -10.92 -1.81
C ARG A 170 -4.97 -10.28 -0.54
N CYS A 171 -5.55 -9.09 -0.63
CA CYS A 171 -6.19 -8.45 0.53
C CYS A 171 -7.33 -9.31 1.09
N PHE A 172 -8.11 -9.97 0.23
CA PHE A 172 -9.14 -10.92 0.66
C PHE A 172 -8.55 -12.16 1.34
N HIS A 173 -7.51 -12.77 0.76
CA HIS A 173 -6.88 -13.97 1.31
C HIS A 173 -6.22 -13.72 2.69
N VAL A 174 -5.51 -12.60 2.85
CA VAL A 174 -4.89 -12.23 4.14
C VAL A 174 -5.96 -11.95 5.20
N ARG A 175 -7.03 -11.22 4.84
CA ARG A 175 -8.15 -10.94 5.75
C ARG A 175 -8.81 -12.24 6.22
N THR A 176 -9.14 -13.14 5.30
CA THR A 176 -9.79 -14.42 5.63
C THR A 176 -8.88 -15.33 6.46
N GLY A 177 -7.58 -15.38 6.17
CA GLY A 177 -6.60 -16.13 6.95
C GLY A 177 -6.45 -15.62 8.40
N MET A 178 -6.54 -14.30 8.60
CA MET A 178 -6.56 -13.71 9.93
C MET A 178 -7.86 -13.97 10.69
N LEU A 179 -9.01 -13.80 10.05
CA LEU A 179 -10.32 -14.04 10.67
C LEU A 179 -10.49 -15.50 11.11
N ARG A 180 -9.87 -16.45 10.38
CA ARG A 180 -9.88 -17.88 10.70
C ARG A 180 -8.80 -18.31 11.70
N GLY A 181 -8.05 -17.37 12.28
CA GLY A 181 -6.97 -17.66 13.23
C GLY A 181 -5.75 -18.39 12.63
N LYS A 182 -5.70 -18.59 11.30
CA LYS A 182 -4.62 -19.32 10.60
C LYS A 182 -3.34 -18.51 10.51
N ILE A 183 -3.43 -17.18 10.60
CA ILE A 183 -2.28 -16.26 10.52
C ILE A 183 -2.08 -15.59 11.88
N SER A 184 -1.02 -15.95 12.59
CA SER A 184 -0.64 -15.31 13.85
C SER A 184 -0.18 -13.85 13.63
N PRO A 185 -0.68 -12.88 14.41
CA PRO A 185 -0.42 -11.45 14.24
C PRO A 185 1.00 -10.99 14.64
N LYS A 186 1.86 -11.85 15.20
CA LYS A 186 3.24 -11.47 15.59
C LYS A 186 4.33 -12.11 14.72
N ILE A 187 4.26 -13.42 14.49
CA ILE A 187 5.33 -14.18 13.81
C ILE A 187 4.86 -14.66 12.42
N GLY A 188 3.58 -15.04 12.30
CA GLY A 188 2.97 -15.45 11.04
C GLY A 188 3.00 -14.35 9.98
N LEU A 189 2.67 -13.11 10.37
CA LEU A 189 2.65 -11.95 9.46
C LEU A 189 3.99 -11.65 8.77
N ARG A 190 5.14 -11.97 9.40
CA ARG A 190 6.45 -11.71 8.78
C ARG A 190 6.79 -12.74 7.70
N ARG A 191 6.63 -14.04 7.99
CA ARG A 191 6.85 -15.11 7.00
C ARG A 191 5.83 -15.07 5.88
N VAL A 192 4.56 -14.86 6.21
CA VAL A 192 3.51 -14.64 5.23
C VAL A 192 3.87 -13.41 4.42
N GLY A 193 4.18 -12.27 5.05
CA GLY A 193 4.59 -11.04 4.37
C GLY A 193 5.74 -11.22 3.36
N MET A 194 6.77 -12.01 3.65
CA MET A 194 7.86 -12.27 2.69
C MET A 194 7.44 -13.16 1.51
N ARG A 195 6.65 -14.21 1.76
CA ARG A 195 6.10 -15.04 0.68
C ARG A 195 5.18 -14.23 -0.21
N GLU A 196 4.33 -13.42 0.41
CA GLU A 196 3.41 -12.50 -0.24
C GLU A 196 4.16 -11.46 -1.08
N ALA A 197 5.23 -10.87 -0.54
CA ALA A 197 6.13 -9.97 -1.26
C ALA A 197 6.76 -10.65 -2.49
N ALA A 198 7.23 -11.90 -2.36
CA ALA A 198 7.82 -12.64 -3.47
C ALA A 198 6.82 -12.91 -4.59
N VAL A 199 5.57 -13.27 -4.25
CA VAL A 199 4.53 -13.44 -5.27
C VAL A 199 4.12 -12.10 -5.88
N GLY A 200 4.03 -11.03 -5.08
CA GLY A 200 3.82 -9.67 -5.57
C GLY A 200 4.89 -9.25 -6.57
N LEU A 201 6.16 -9.51 -6.24
CA LEU A 201 7.29 -9.23 -7.11
C LEU A 201 7.19 -10.06 -8.39
N ALA A 202 7.02 -11.37 -8.28
CA ALA A 202 6.89 -12.25 -9.46
C ALA A 202 5.75 -11.81 -10.38
N TRP A 203 4.56 -11.53 -9.82
CA TRP A 203 3.40 -11.08 -10.60
C TRP A 203 3.64 -9.73 -11.27
N THR A 204 4.21 -8.77 -10.54
CA THR A 204 4.57 -7.45 -11.09
C THR A 204 5.59 -7.60 -12.22
N THR A 205 6.59 -8.46 -12.05
CA THR A 205 7.64 -8.70 -13.04
C THR A 205 7.05 -9.35 -14.30
N LEU A 206 6.19 -10.36 -14.14
CA LEU A 206 5.48 -11.01 -15.24
C LEU A 206 4.54 -10.04 -15.96
N SER A 207 3.85 -9.16 -15.23
CA SER A 207 2.97 -8.14 -15.80
C SER A 207 3.75 -7.13 -16.64
N LEU A 208 4.92 -6.68 -16.15
CA LEU A 208 5.81 -5.81 -16.89
C LEU A 208 6.41 -6.51 -18.12
N ALA A 209 6.82 -7.78 -17.99
CA ALA A 209 7.32 -8.57 -19.12
C ALA A 209 6.26 -8.74 -20.21
N ALA A 210 5.01 -9.04 -19.83
CA ALA A 210 3.89 -9.14 -20.75
C ALA A 210 3.59 -7.80 -21.45
N LEU A 211 3.67 -6.69 -20.72
CA LEU A 211 3.53 -5.35 -21.30
C LEU A 211 4.66 -5.03 -22.28
N HIS A 212 5.90 -5.40 -21.93
CA HIS A 212 7.06 -5.14 -22.78
C HIS A 212 7.06 -5.99 -24.05
N ALA A 213 6.56 -7.23 -23.98
CA ALA A 213 6.37 -8.07 -25.16
C ALA A 213 5.23 -7.60 -26.07
N TRP A 214 4.31 -6.76 -25.56
CA TRP A 214 3.18 -6.22 -26.30
C TRP A 214 3.49 -4.89 -26.99
N THR A 215 4.43 -4.10 -26.44
CA THR A 215 4.88 -2.80 -27.00
C THR A 215 5.98 -2.97 -28.03
#